data_AF-A0A9P5JPD6-F1
#
_entry.id   AF-A0A9P5JPD6-F1
#
_cell.length_a   1.000
_cell.length_b   1.000
_cell.length_c   1.000
_cell.angle_alpha   90.00
_cell.angle_beta   90.00
_cell.angle_gamma   90.00
#
_symmetry.space_group_name_H-M   'P 1'
#
loop_
_entity.id
_entity.type
_entity.pdbx_description
1 polymer ?
#
loop_
_entity_poly.entity_id
_entity_poly.type
_entity_poly.pdbx_seq_one_letter_code
_entity_poly.pdbx_strand_id
1 'polypeptide(L)'
;MNRNELAKIVSSLRNPKIHLPFFKFKPHTVPTRWNLYRNLLRYAPTDEVRHSIRQVFRAKRHITSPTTATAYLKRGHERLDAFLRNQRSDTPRPRVAHTLRSTPVLDMRLVKLPRVRSKPRLTGGFVRPSLFNRALPRMKPQPPEISGMIVKRVKGRARRIEQQTYWKEAQSDMKLEAQFERNALSLAQRSSAHRKEKEIPELVYHEKLGQWLDPIKSQLSQIDKSFAADEARFNSKFSPQMVAHVKRARTYRILNKTRERQREAAGEITPASLRRGRKGVPAHVWINLSEEERKTISERRKWAITETHKRAAAQG
;
A
#
# COMPACT_ATOMS: atom_id res chain seq x y z
N MET A 1 42.19 5.87 -50.19
CA MET A 1 41.34 5.49 -49.06
C MET A 1 41.89 6.10 -47.78
N ASN A 2 41.17 7.04 -47.18
CA ASN A 2 41.65 7.76 -46.00
C ASN A 2 41.46 6.91 -44.73
N ARG A 3 42.39 6.99 -43.77
CA ARG A 3 42.32 6.26 -42.48
C ARG A 3 40.99 6.47 -41.75
N ASN A 4 40.39 7.66 -41.92
CA ASN A 4 39.09 8.01 -41.34
C ASN A 4 37.91 7.26 -41.97
N GLU A 5 37.98 6.92 -43.26
CA GLU A 5 36.95 6.15 -43.96
C GLU A 5 36.98 4.68 -43.53
N LEU A 6 38.19 4.11 -43.41
CA LEU A 6 38.38 2.77 -42.86
C LEU A 6 37.91 2.66 -41.41
N ALA A 7 38.18 3.67 -40.56
CA ALA A 7 37.68 3.68 -39.19
C ALA A 7 36.14 3.71 -39.12
N LYS A 8 35.46 4.42 -40.03
CA LYS A 8 33.98 4.43 -40.13
C LYS A 8 33.42 3.06 -40.52
N ILE A 9 34.02 2.40 -41.53
CA ILE A 9 33.61 1.06 -41.97
C ILE A 9 33.87 0.01 -40.87
N VAL A 10 35.01 0.09 -40.18
CA VAL A 10 35.34 -0.84 -39.09
C VAL A 10 34.48 -0.59 -37.84
N SER A 11 34.11 0.66 -37.55
CA SER A 11 33.23 0.99 -36.42
C SER A 11 31.76 0.64 -36.67
N SER A 12 31.28 0.66 -37.92
CA SER A 12 29.94 0.18 -38.27
C SER A 12 29.82 -1.35 -38.23
N LEU A 13 30.93 -2.08 -38.46
CA LEU A 13 31.02 -3.53 -38.27
C LEU A 13 31.19 -3.96 -36.80
N ARG A 14 31.41 -3.01 -35.89
CA ARG A 14 31.55 -3.30 -34.46
C ARG A 14 30.15 -3.53 -33.89
N ASN A 15 29.86 -4.78 -33.49
CA ASN A 15 28.59 -5.15 -32.87
C ASN A 15 28.15 -4.08 -31.85
N PRO A 16 26.97 -3.45 -32.01
CA PRO A 16 26.49 -2.47 -31.06
C PRO A 16 26.41 -3.17 -29.71
N LYS A 17 27.22 -2.74 -28.75
CA LYS A 17 27.13 -3.24 -27.37
C LYS A 17 25.72 -2.93 -26.91
N ILE A 18 24.85 -3.93 -26.88
CA ILE A 18 23.48 -3.76 -26.41
C ILE A 18 23.61 -3.35 -24.94
N HIS A 19 23.38 -2.06 -24.68
CA HIS A 19 23.38 -1.48 -23.34
C HIS A 19 22.10 -1.93 -22.62
N LEU A 20 22.03 -3.21 -22.29
CA LEU A 20 21.05 -3.71 -21.34
C LEU A 20 21.49 -3.26 -19.95
N PRO A 21 20.62 -2.58 -19.19
CA PRO A 21 20.95 -2.22 -17.82
C PRO A 21 21.16 -3.49 -16.99
N PHE A 22 22.09 -3.43 -16.02
CA PHE A 22 22.59 -4.61 -15.31
C PHE A 22 21.48 -5.55 -14.80
N PHE A 23 20.41 -4.98 -14.24
CA PHE A 23 19.27 -5.68 -13.68
C PHE A 23 18.40 -6.46 -14.70
N LYS A 24 18.64 -6.33 -16.01
CA LYS A 24 17.97 -7.13 -17.06
C LYS A 24 18.79 -8.34 -17.52
N PHE A 25 20.06 -8.47 -17.11
CA PHE A 25 20.89 -9.62 -17.51
C PHE A 25 20.44 -10.92 -16.83
N LYS A 26 20.01 -11.93 -17.60
CA LYS A 26 19.75 -13.27 -17.05
C LYS A 26 20.91 -13.83 -16.19
N PRO A 27 22.20 -13.61 -16.54
CA PRO A 27 23.35 -14.08 -15.76
C PRO A 27 23.39 -13.69 -14.28
N HIS A 28 22.86 -12.53 -13.87
CA HIS A 28 22.80 -12.20 -12.43
C HIS A 28 21.45 -12.62 -11.81
N THR A 29 20.36 -12.61 -12.58
CA THR A 29 19.02 -12.93 -12.08
C THR A 29 18.94 -14.37 -11.59
N VAL A 30 19.53 -15.32 -12.34
CA VAL A 30 19.49 -16.75 -11.99
C VAL A 30 20.25 -17.04 -10.69
N PRO A 31 21.53 -16.66 -10.53
CA PRO A 31 22.25 -16.84 -9.27
C PRO A 31 21.58 -16.15 -8.09
N THR A 32 21.09 -14.92 -8.27
CA THR A 32 20.48 -14.15 -7.19
C THR A 32 19.17 -14.78 -6.71
N ARG A 33 18.25 -15.07 -7.64
CA ARG A 33 16.88 -15.48 -7.29
C ARG A 33 16.79 -16.98 -7.02
N TRP A 34 17.38 -17.81 -7.87
CA TRP A 34 17.21 -19.25 -7.81
C TRP A 34 18.27 -19.92 -6.94
N ASN A 35 19.54 -19.54 -7.07
CA ASN A 35 20.61 -20.22 -6.34
C ASN A 35 20.78 -19.68 -4.92
N LEU A 36 20.72 -18.36 -4.75
CA LEU A 36 20.98 -17.76 -3.45
C LEU A 36 19.70 -17.56 -2.63
N TYR A 37 18.77 -16.73 -3.11
CA TYR A 37 17.60 -16.31 -2.33
C TYR A 37 16.69 -17.48 -1.93
N ARG A 38 16.34 -18.36 -2.87
CA ARG A 38 15.48 -19.52 -2.57
C ARG A 38 16.14 -20.50 -1.61
N ASN A 39 17.43 -20.79 -1.78
CA ASN A 39 18.15 -21.70 -0.90
C ASN A 39 18.29 -21.09 0.51
N LEU A 40 18.60 -19.80 0.63
CA LEU A 40 18.61 -19.12 1.93
C LEU A 40 17.25 -19.22 2.64
N LEU A 41 16.13 -19.08 1.92
CA LEU A 41 14.80 -19.24 2.51
C LEU A 41 14.47 -20.70 2.88
N ARG A 42 14.91 -21.66 2.06
CA ARG A 42 14.71 -23.10 2.28
C ARG A 42 15.45 -23.57 3.53
N TYR A 43 16.70 -23.14 3.71
CA TYR A 43 17.56 -23.55 4.82
C TYR A 43 17.48 -22.63 6.04
N ALA A 44 16.63 -21.60 6.02
CA ALA A 44 16.39 -20.74 7.18
C ALA A 44 15.64 -21.50 8.29
N PRO A 45 16.16 -21.51 9.53
CA PRO A 45 15.61 -22.32 10.62
C PRO A 45 14.30 -21.76 11.20
N THR A 46 14.12 -20.43 11.21
CA THR A 46 12.95 -19.76 11.77
C THR A 46 12.34 -18.76 10.79
N ASP A 47 11.06 -18.43 10.97
CA ASP A 47 10.39 -17.45 10.10
C ASP A 47 10.92 -16.02 10.31
N GLU A 48 11.50 -15.72 11.48
CA GLU A 48 12.22 -14.47 11.73
C GLU A 48 13.44 -14.33 10.81
N VAL A 49 14.22 -15.41 10.66
CA VAL A 49 15.38 -15.43 9.75
C VAL A 49 14.91 -15.29 8.30
N ARG A 50 13.83 -15.98 7.90
CA ARG A 50 13.21 -15.81 6.56
C ARG A 50 12.79 -14.38 6.32
N HIS A 51 12.16 -13.74 7.31
CA HIS A 51 11.78 -12.33 7.21
C HIS A 51 12.99 -11.42 7.05
N SER A 52 14.05 -11.63 7.84
CA SER A 52 15.29 -10.87 7.76
C SER A 52 15.95 -10.99 6.38
N ILE A 53 16.04 -12.21 5.83
CA ILE A 53 16.52 -12.46 4.47
C ILE A 53 15.69 -11.66 3.46
N ARG A 54 14.35 -11.72 3.53
CA ARG A 54 13.48 -10.93 2.63
C ARG A 54 13.76 -9.43 2.73
N GLN A 55 13.98 -8.89 3.93
CA GLN A 55 14.25 -7.47 4.13
C GLN A 55 15.59 -7.05 3.52
N VAL A 56 16.64 -7.85 3.71
CA VAL A 56 17.96 -7.57 3.11
C VAL A 56 17.86 -7.52 1.59
N PHE A 57 17.21 -8.49 0.96
CA PHE A 57 17.02 -8.50 -0.49
C PHE A 57 16.16 -7.33 -0.99
N ARG A 58 15.09 -6.96 -0.26
CA ARG A 58 14.27 -5.80 -0.59
C ARG A 58 15.04 -4.49 -0.47
N ALA A 59 15.82 -4.31 0.58
CA ALA A 59 16.63 -3.11 0.80
C ALA A 59 17.70 -2.92 -0.29
N LYS A 60 18.24 -4.03 -0.83
CA LYS A 60 19.28 -4.03 -1.86
C LYS A 60 18.76 -4.20 -3.29
N ARG A 61 17.44 -4.20 -3.51
CA ARG A 61 16.83 -4.40 -4.85
C ARG A 61 17.17 -3.30 -5.87
N HIS A 62 17.62 -2.14 -5.40
CA HIS A 62 17.94 -0.96 -6.22
C HIS A 62 19.43 -0.86 -6.56
N ILE A 63 20.22 -1.90 -6.26
CA ILE A 63 21.62 -1.93 -6.68
C ILE A 63 21.69 -2.10 -8.20
N THR A 64 22.27 -1.11 -8.87
CA THR A 64 22.47 -1.12 -10.33
C THR A 64 23.92 -1.42 -10.72
N SER A 65 24.89 -1.24 -9.81
CA SER A 65 26.31 -1.46 -10.10
C SER A 65 26.67 -2.95 -10.06
N PRO A 66 27.24 -3.52 -11.15
CA PRO A 66 27.60 -4.94 -11.22
C PRO A 66 28.59 -5.36 -10.11
N THR A 67 29.60 -4.52 -9.84
CA THR A 67 30.64 -4.82 -8.83
C THR A 67 30.08 -4.89 -7.42
N THR A 68 29.15 -3.99 -7.11
CA THR A 68 28.47 -4.02 -5.81
C THR A 68 27.55 -5.25 -5.71
N ALA A 69 26.81 -5.58 -6.78
CA ALA A 69 25.94 -6.75 -6.80
C ALA A 69 26.72 -8.06 -6.64
N THR A 70 27.85 -8.23 -7.34
CA THR A 70 28.71 -9.41 -7.19
C THR A 70 29.28 -9.54 -5.78
N ALA A 71 29.70 -8.43 -5.16
CA ALA A 71 30.17 -8.44 -3.77
C ALA A 71 29.06 -8.88 -2.79
N TYR A 72 27.81 -8.44 -2.99
CA TYR A 72 26.68 -8.90 -2.18
C TYR A 72 26.34 -10.37 -2.43
N LEU A 73 26.41 -10.84 -3.67
CA LEU A 73 26.17 -12.24 -4.01
C LEU A 73 27.21 -13.15 -3.36
N LYS A 74 28.50 -12.78 -3.43
CA LYS A 74 29.58 -13.52 -2.79
C LYS A 74 29.36 -13.67 -1.29
N ARG A 75 29.09 -12.54 -0.60
CA ARG A 75 28.73 -12.55 0.83
C ARG A 75 27.47 -13.37 1.13
N GLY A 76 26.51 -13.38 0.21
CA GLY A 76 25.31 -14.20 0.32
C GLY A 76 25.62 -15.69 0.26
N HIS A 77 26.43 -16.11 -0.70
CA HIS A 77 26.84 -17.51 -0.87
C HIS A 77 27.67 -18.00 0.32
N GLU A 78 28.60 -17.20 0.83
CA GLU A 78 29.35 -17.50 2.06
C GLU A 78 28.42 -17.81 3.25
N ARG A 79 27.31 -17.07 3.36
CA ARG A 79 26.27 -17.30 4.38
C ARG A 79 25.45 -18.56 4.12
N LEU A 80 25.11 -18.83 2.85
CA LEU A 80 24.42 -20.06 2.48
C LEU A 80 25.28 -21.29 2.83
N ASP A 81 26.58 -21.24 2.54
CA ASP A 81 27.51 -22.31 2.87
C ASP A 81 27.67 -22.48 4.39
N ALA A 82 27.58 -21.40 5.16
CA ALA A 82 27.50 -21.49 6.61
C ALA A 82 26.21 -22.18 7.08
N PHE A 83 25.04 -21.88 6.50
CA PHE A 83 23.79 -22.59 6.80
C PHE A 83 23.88 -24.09 6.50
N LEU A 84 24.40 -24.44 5.32
CA LEU A 84 24.57 -25.83 4.90
C LEU A 84 25.54 -26.59 5.82
N ARG A 85 26.65 -25.96 6.20
CA ARG A 85 27.61 -26.56 7.16
C ARG A 85 26.97 -26.87 8.51
N ASN A 86 26.12 -25.99 9.03
CA ASN A 86 25.42 -26.23 10.29
C ASN A 86 24.36 -27.32 10.21
N GLN A 87 23.69 -27.46 9.06
CA GLN A 87 22.72 -28.54 8.88
C GLN A 87 23.39 -29.92 8.82
N ARG A 88 24.61 -29.99 8.30
CA ARG A 88 25.39 -31.23 8.21
C ARG A 88 26.07 -31.63 9.52
N SER A 89 26.34 -30.67 10.41
CA SER A 89 26.89 -30.99 11.73
C SER A 89 25.76 -31.38 12.69
N ASP A 90 25.71 -32.65 13.09
CA ASP A 90 24.74 -33.17 14.08
C ASP A 90 24.84 -32.50 15.47
N THR A 91 25.90 -31.72 15.70
CA THR A 91 25.95 -30.85 16.88
C THR A 91 25.16 -29.58 16.59
N PRO A 92 24.03 -29.32 17.28
CA PRO A 92 23.35 -28.04 17.17
C PRO A 92 24.28 -26.97 17.72
N ARG A 93 25.07 -26.31 16.86
CA ARG A 93 25.96 -25.23 17.26
C ARG A 93 25.11 -23.95 17.38
N PRO A 94 24.77 -23.49 18.60
CA PRO A 94 24.06 -22.21 18.77
C PRO A 94 24.86 -21.03 18.20
N ARG A 95 26.18 -21.18 18.04
CA ARG A 95 27.10 -20.12 17.62
C ARG A 95 26.80 -19.53 16.25
N VAL A 96 26.22 -20.25 15.28
CA VAL A 96 25.97 -19.64 13.96
C VAL A 96 24.70 -18.81 13.90
N ALA A 97 23.70 -19.13 14.73
CA ALA A 97 22.59 -18.20 14.98
C ALA A 97 23.09 -16.89 15.62
N HIS A 98 24.15 -16.96 16.43
CA HIS A 98 24.80 -15.78 17.03
C HIS A 98 25.73 -15.03 16.07
N THR A 99 26.48 -15.69 15.17
CA THR A 99 27.31 -14.98 14.17
C THR A 99 26.48 -14.27 13.12
N LEU A 100 25.31 -14.80 12.76
CA LEU A 100 24.33 -14.08 11.94
C LEU A 100 23.72 -12.86 12.65
N ARG A 101 23.73 -12.83 13.99
CA ARG A 101 23.36 -11.66 14.80
C ARG A 101 24.49 -10.64 14.98
N SER A 102 25.76 -11.05 14.85
CA SER A 102 26.93 -10.22 15.17
C SER A 102 27.65 -9.61 13.97
N THR A 103 27.36 -10.02 12.72
CA THR A 103 27.95 -9.34 11.56
C THR A 103 27.32 -7.95 11.36
N PRO A 104 28.11 -6.86 11.19
CA PRO A 104 27.61 -5.48 11.10
C PRO A 104 26.74 -5.20 9.86
N VAL A 105 26.65 -6.14 8.92
CA VAL A 105 25.79 -6.05 7.73
C VAL A 105 24.40 -6.68 7.97
N LEU A 106 24.30 -7.59 8.94
CA LEU A 106 23.05 -8.03 9.58
C LEU A 106 23.04 -7.40 10.98
N ASP A 107 23.18 -6.08 11.04
CA ASP A 107 22.82 -5.37 12.26
C ASP A 107 21.30 -5.58 12.44
N MET A 108 20.93 -6.70 13.05
CA MET A 108 19.54 -7.06 13.35
C MET A 108 18.97 -6.15 14.44
N ARG A 109 19.77 -5.22 14.96
CA ARG A 109 19.28 -4.02 15.66
C ARG A 109 18.60 -3.03 14.69
N LEU A 110 19.03 -2.96 13.43
CA LEU A 110 18.45 -2.14 12.36
C LEU A 110 17.34 -2.85 11.55
N VAL A 111 17.27 -4.18 11.55
CA VAL A 111 16.03 -4.89 11.21
C VAL A 111 15.09 -4.69 12.39
N LYS A 112 14.55 -3.47 12.49
CA LYS A 112 13.46 -3.10 13.39
C LYS A 112 12.41 -4.20 13.20
N LEU A 113 12.33 -5.17 14.12
CA LEU A 113 11.15 -6.03 14.28
C LEU A 113 9.97 -5.09 14.06
N PRO A 114 9.04 -5.37 13.11
CA PRO A 114 7.99 -4.43 12.77
C PRO A 114 7.40 -3.98 14.08
N ARG A 115 7.74 -2.74 14.48
CA ARG A 115 7.62 -2.32 15.88
C ARG A 115 6.19 -2.62 16.25
N VAL A 116 5.88 -2.98 17.50
CA VAL A 116 4.49 -3.11 17.96
C VAL A 116 3.65 -1.86 17.59
N ARG A 117 4.29 -0.73 17.23
CA ARG A 117 3.72 0.47 16.61
C ARG A 117 3.05 0.26 15.23
N SER A 118 3.46 -0.73 14.44
CA SER A 118 2.87 -1.11 13.15
C SER A 118 1.67 -2.05 13.29
N LYS A 119 1.54 -2.75 14.42
CA LYS A 119 0.38 -3.59 14.70
C LYS A 119 -0.85 -2.69 14.88
N PRO A 120 -1.93 -2.89 14.11
CA PRO A 120 -3.17 -2.16 14.29
C PRO A 120 -3.70 -2.32 15.72
N ARG A 121 -3.98 -1.20 16.39
CA ARG A 121 -4.56 -1.21 17.75
C ARG A 121 -5.92 -0.56 17.73
N LEU A 122 -6.89 -1.18 18.40
CA LEU A 122 -8.19 -0.57 18.62
C LEU A 122 -8.02 0.73 19.42
N THR A 123 -8.57 1.82 18.89
CA THR A 123 -8.48 3.15 19.51
C THR A 123 -9.58 3.41 20.54
N GLY A 124 -10.61 2.55 20.57
CA GLY A 124 -11.83 2.73 21.35
C GLY A 124 -12.91 3.58 20.66
N GLY A 125 -12.76 3.82 19.35
CA GLY A 125 -13.77 4.50 18.52
C GLY A 125 -14.22 3.64 17.34
N PHE A 126 -15.25 4.14 16.64
CA PHE A 126 -15.81 3.51 15.45
C PHE A 126 -15.52 4.35 14.20
N VAL A 127 -15.48 3.70 13.05
CA VAL A 127 -15.56 4.34 11.73
C VAL A 127 -17.01 4.21 11.29
N ARG A 128 -17.66 5.34 10.98
CA ARG A 128 -19.04 5.34 10.50
C ARG A 128 -19.11 4.54 9.19
N PRO A 129 -20.17 3.75 8.98
CA PRO A 129 -20.38 3.12 7.68
C PRO A 129 -20.48 4.21 6.61
N SER A 130 -19.96 3.92 5.44
CA SER A 130 -20.02 4.77 4.27
C SER A 130 -20.34 3.89 3.06
N LEU A 131 -20.52 4.49 1.88
CA LEU A 131 -20.70 3.74 0.63
C LEU A 131 -19.48 2.86 0.33
N PHE A 132 -18.30 3.20 0.87
CA PHE A 132 -17.03 2.53 0.59
C PHE A 132 -16.60 1.54 1.69
N ASN A 133 -17.17 1.62 2.87
CA ASN A 133 -16.85 0.71 3.98
C ASN A 133 -18.08 0.41 4.83
N ARG A 134 -18.16 -0.84 5.29
CA ARG A 134 -19.11 -1.22 6.34
C ARG A 134 -18.75 -0.53 7.67
N ALA A 135 -19.62 -0.70 8.66
CA ALA A 135 -19.33 -0.41 10.05
C ALA A 135 -18.02 -1.11 10.49
N LEU A 136 -16.99 -0.33 10.84
CA LEU A 136 -15.66 -0.84 11.18
C LEU A 136 -15.15 -0.26 12.50
N PRO A 137 -14.30 -0.99 13.24
CA PRO A 137 -13.63 -0.42 14.41
C PRO A 137 -12.50 0.52 13.98
N ARG A 138 -12.30 1.62 14.71
CA ARG A 138 -11.21 2.56 14.43
C ARG A 138 -9.90 2.03 15.00
N MET A 139 -8.93 1.79 14.12
CA MET A 139 -7.59 1.30 14.47
C MET A 139 -6.51 2.35 14.19
N LYS A 140 -5.40 2.31 14.95
CA LYS A 140 -4.20 3.12 14.68
C LYS A 140 -2.92 2.27 14.82
N PRO A 141 -2.07 2.19 13.77
CA PRO A 141 -2.35 2.58 12.38
C PRO A 141 -3.53 1.77 11.80
N GLN A 142 -4.18 2.29 10.77
CA GLN A 142 -5.18 1.51 10.02
C GLN A 142 -4.44 0.45 9.18
N PRO A 143 -4.90 -0.81 9.14
CA PRO A 143 -4.31 -1.82 8.28
C PRO A 143 -4.33 -1.36 6.81
N PRO A 144 -3.22 -1.52 6.06
CA PRO A 144 -3.14 -1.08 4.67
C PRO A 144 -4.17 -1.77 3.77
N GLU A 145 -4.61 -2.97 4.13
CA GLU A 145 -5.66 -3.72 3.43
C GLU A 145 -6.99 -2.97 3.48
N ILE A 146 -7.36 -2.43 4.64
CA ILE A 146 -8.62 -1.68 4.82
C ILE A 146 -8.54 -0.35 4.07
N SER A 147 -7.45 0.40 4.24
CA SER A 147 -7.29 1.68 3.54
C SER A 147 -7.24 1.47 2.02
N GLY A 148 -6.50 0.46 1.54
CA GLY A 148 -6.41 0.11 0.13
C GLY A 148 -7.76 -0.36 -0.44
N MET A 149 -8.53 -1.13 0.32
CA MET A 149 -9.90 -1.53 -0.05
C MET A 149 -10.81 -0.31 -0.25
N ILE A 150 -10.78 0.67 0.68
CA ILE A 150 -11.58 1.89 0.57
C ILE A 150 -11.19 2.68 -0.68
N VAL A 151 -9.89 2.90 -0.91
CA VAL A 151 -9.40 3.63 -2.08
C VAL A 151 -9.81 2.94 -3.38
N LYS A 152 -9.67 1.61 -3.46
CA LYS A 152 -10.10 0.83 -4.64
C LYS A 152 -11.60 0.97 -4.90
N ARG A 153 -12.43 1.00 -3.85
CA ARG A 153 -13.88 1.17 -3.98
C ARG A 153 -14.26 2.58 -4.43
N VAL A 154 -13.61 3.62 -3.92
CA VAL A 154 -13.82 5.01 -4.37
C VAL A 154 -13.54 5.11 -5.87
N LYS A 155 -12.38 4.63 -6.32
CA LYS A 155 -12.01 4.62 -7.75
C LYS A 155 -12.96 3.76 -8.60
N GLY A 156 -13.32 2.58 -8.10
CA GLY A 156 -14.24 1.69 -8.79
C GLY A 156 -15.64 2.28 -8.96
N ARG A 157 -16.12 3.04 -7.97
CA ARG A 157 -17.42 3.73 -8.07
C ARG A 157 -17.39 4.87 -9.08
N ALA A 158 -16.35 5.68 -9.08
CA ALA A 158 -16.19 6.76 -10.08
C ALA A 158 -16.29 6.21 -11.51
N ARG A 159 -15.54 5.13 -11.80
CA ARG A 159 -15.61 4.43 -13.10
C ARG A 159 -17.00 3.91 -13.44
N ARG A 160 -17.74 3.37 -12.46
CA ARG A 160 -19.11 2.88 -12.70
C ARG A 160 -20.08 4.02 -13.00
N ILE A 161 -19.89 5.19 -12.40
CA ILE A 161 -20.71 6.38 -12.70
C ILE A 161 -20.46 6.81 -14.14
N GLU A 162 -19.20 6.91 -14.56
CA GLU A 162 -18.81 7.22 -15.95
C GLU A 162 -19.37 6.17 -16.95
N GLN A 163 -19.33 4.89 -16.59
CA GLN A 163 -19.94 3.84 -17.41
C GLN A 163 -21.46 3.95 -17.47
N GLN A 164 -22.11 4.31 -16.35
CA GLN A 164 -23.56 4.48 -16.32
C GLN A 164 -24.00 5.63 -17.21
N THR A 165 -23.28 6.75 -17.20
CA THR A 165 -23.57 7.90 -18.08
C THR A 165 -23.40 7.49 -19.54
N TYR A 166 -22.29 6.85 -19.88
CA TYR A 166 -22.04 6.33 -21.23
C TYR A 166 -23.15 5.41 -21.73
N TRP A 167 -23.56 4.42 -20.94
CA TRP A 167 -24.62 3.48 -21.35
C TRP A 167 -26.00 4.13 -21.45
N LYS A 168 -26.28 5.17 -20.64
CA LYS A 168 -27.53 5.94 -20.74
C LYS A 168 -27.56 6.81 -21.99
N GLU A 169 -26.43 7.41 -22.35
CA GLU A 169 -26.27 8.15 -23.62
C GLU A 169 -26.46 7.22 -24.81
N ALA A 170 -25.74 6.09 -24.84
CA ALA A 170 -25.91 5.08 -25.88
C ALA A 170 -27.36 4.55 -25.98
N GLN A 171 -28.04 4.39 -24.83
CA GLN A 171 -29.47 4.03 -24.82
C GLN A 171 -30.35 5.11 -25.45
N SER A 172 -30.03 6.38 -25.20
CA SER A 172 -30.75 7.52 -25.79
C SER A 172 -30.53 7.58 -27.30
N ASP A 173 -29.29 7.43 -27.75
CA ASP A 173 -28.92 7.46 -29.16
C ASP A 173 -29.64 6.34 -29.94
N MET A 174 -29.64 5.11 -29.41
CA MET A 174 -30.36 3.99 -30.02
C MET A 174 -31.88 4.25 -30.17
N LYS A 175 -32.48 4.96 -29.21
CA LYS A 175 -33.90 5.34 -29.31
C LYS A 175 -34.12 6.43 -30.36
N LEU A 176 -33.21 7.41 -30.44
CA LEU A 176 -33.26 8.47 -31.43
C LEU A 176 -33.11 7.91 -32.85
N GLU A 177 -32.17 6.99 -33.07
CA GLU A 177 -31.98 6.33 -34.37
C GLU A 177 -33.21 5.50 -34.77
N ALA A 178 -33.79 4.72 -33.85
CA ALA A 178 -35.00 3.97 -34.12
C ALA A 178 -36.23 4.88 -34.40
N GLN A 179 -36.30 6.05 -33.76
CA GLN A 179 -37.33 7.05 -34.04
C GLN A 179 -37.09 7.73 -35.40
N PHE A 180 -35.84 8.02 -35.74
CA PHE A 180 -35.45 8.58 -37.02
C PHE A 180 -35.82 7.64 -38.17
N GLU A 181 -35.45 6.35 -38.09
CA GLU A 181 -35.84 5.35 -39.09
C GLU A 181 -37.36 5.27 -39.26
N ARG A 182 -38.11 5.24 -38.15
CA ARG A 182 -39.57 5.23 -38.18
C ARG A 182 -40.14 6.46 -38.89
N ASN A 183 -39.59 7.64 -38.60
CA ASN A 183 -40.01 8.89 -39.24
C ASN A 183 -39.66 8.90 -40.73
N ALA A 184 -38.45 8.47 -41.09
CA ALA A 184 -37.99 8.36 -42.48
C ALA A 184 -38.88 7.40 -43.29
N LEU A 185 -39.24 6.25 -42.73
CA LEU A 185 -40.19 5.31 -43.32
C LEU A 185 -41.55 5.97 -43.57
N SER A 186 -42.07 6.70 -42.57
CA SER A 186 -43.37 7.37 -42.68
C SER A 186 -43.38 8.44 -43.78
N LEU A 187 -42.28 9.18 -43.93
CA LEU A 187 -42.11 10.18 -44.97
C LEU A 187 -41.97 9.53 -46.36
N ALA A 188 -41.19 8.45 -46.46
CA ALA A 188 -41.06 7.66 -47.68
C ALA A 188 -42.40 7.07 -48.12
N GLN A 189 -43.21 6.54 -47.19
CA GLN A 189 -44.53 6.03 -47.50
C GLN A 189 -45.47 7.10 -48.06
N ARG A 190 -45.44 8.33 -47.51
CA ARG A 190 -46.21 9.48 -48.01
C ARG A 190 -45.76 9.92 -49.39
N SER A 191 -44.46 10.04 -49.63
CA SER A 191 -43.93 10.52 -50.92
C SER A 191 -44.06 9.48 -52.04
N SER A 192 -44.01 8.20 -51.69
CA SER A 192 -44.07 7.09 -52.66
C SER A 192 -45.49 6.80 -53.16
N ALA A 193 -46.51 7.57 -52.79
CA ALA A 193 -47.84 7.47 -53.41
C ALA A 193 -47.82 7.77 -54.93
N HIS A 194 -46.71 8.30 -55.47
CA HIS A 194 -46.57 8.66 -56.88
C HIS A 194 -45.49 7.89 -57.67
N ARG A 195 -44.74 6.94 -57.08
CA ARG A 195 -43.75 6.11 -57.80
C ARG A 195 -44.10 4.63 -57.72
N LYS A 196 -44.12 3.96 -58.89
CA LYS A 196 -44.56 2.56 -59.08
C LYS A 196 -43.56 1.49 -58.63
N GLU A 197 -42.29 1.82 -58.44
CA GLU A 197 -41.28 0.91 -57.86
C GLU A 197 -40.92 1.38 -56.45
N LYS A 198 -41.19 0.54 -55.45
CA LYS A 198 -40.82 0.80 -54.05
C LYS A 198 -39.95 -0.34 -53.55
N GLU A 199 -38.65 -0.11 -53.53
CA GLU A 199 -37.77 -0.83 -52.61
C GLU A 199 -37.94 -0.18 -51.23
N ILE A 200 -38.54 -0.90 -50.29
CA ILE A 200 -38.62 -0.43 -48.90
C ILE A 200 -37.25 -0.70 -48.28
N PRO A 201 -36.53 0.33 -47.79
CA PRO A 201 -35.26 0.11 -47.13
C PRO A 201 -35.45 -0.75 -45.87
N GLU A 202 -34.57 -1.73 -45.66
CA GLU A 202 -34.58 -2.59 -44.48
C GLU A 202 -34.38 -1.74 -43.21
N LEU A 203 -35.30 -1.86 -42.26
CA LEU A 203 -35.25 -1.16 -40.97
C LEU A 203 -34.33 -1.90 -40.02
N VAL A 204 -33.15 -1.34 -39.73
CA VAL A 204 -32.14 -2.03 -38.92
C VAL A 204 -32.37 -1.81 -37.42
N TYR A 205 -32.80 -0.60 -37.04
CA TYR A 205 -32.93 -0.20 -35.64
C TYR A 205 -34.36 -0.29 -35.14
N HIS A 206 -35.37 0.07 -35.94
CA HIS A 206 -36.76 0.12 -35.48
C HIS A 206 -37.31 -1.26 -35.09
N GLU A 207 -37.17 -2.25 -35.97
CA GLU A 207 -37.74 -3.59 -35.75
C GLU A 207 -36.96 -4.38 -34.68
N LYS A 208 -35.64 -4.18 -34.63
CA LYS A 208 -34.74 -4.92 -33.72
C LYS A 208 -34.32 -4.09 -32.50
N LEU A 209 -35.00 -2.98 -32.18
CA LEU A 209 -34.63 -2.07 -31.09
C LEU A 209 -34.47 -2.80 -29.75
N GLY A 210 -35.35 -3.77 -29.46
CA GLY A 210 -35.26 -4.59 -28.26
C GLY A 210 -33.91 -5.32 -28.14
N GLN A 211 -33.49 -5.97 -29.23
CA GLN A 211 -32.25 -6.74 -29.29
C GLN A 211 -31.01 -5.86 -29.09
N TRP A 212 -31.03 -4.63 -29.63
CA TRP A 212 -29.95 -3.64 -29.42
C TRP A 212 -29.92 -3.08 -28.00
N LEU A 213 -31.08 -2.90 -27.37
CA LEU A 213 -31.19 -2.34 -26.02
C LEU A 213 -30.88 -3.36 -24.92
N ASP A 214 -31.12 -4.65 -25.14
CA ASP A 214 -30.92 -5.70 -24.14
C ASP A 214 -29.50 -5.80 -23.57
N PRO A 215 -28.41 -5.76 -24.36
CA PRO A 215 -27.06 -5.72 -23.79
C PRO A 215 -26.82 -4.45 -22.96
N ILE A 216 -27.35 -3.30 -23.37
CA ILE A 216 -27.24 -2.03 -22.63
C ILE A 216 -27.97 -2.12 -21.29
N LYS A 217 -29.22 -2.63 -21.30
CA LYS A 217 -30.00 -2.87 -20.08
C LYS A 217 -29.31 -3.85 -19.14
N SER A 218 -28.71 -4.91 -19.69
CA SER A 218 -27.93 -5.88 -18.91
C SER A 218 -26.76 -5.20 -18.19
N GLN A 219 -25.97 -4.37 -18.89
CA GLN A 219 -24.88 -3.60 -18.29
C GLN A 219 -25.36 -2.63 -17.20
N LEU A 220 -26.42 -1.86 -17.48
CA LEU A 220 -27.01 -0.96 -16.49
C LEU A 220 -27.48 -1.72 -15.24
N SER A 221 -28.12 -2.89 -15.41
CA SER A 221 -28.55 -3.72 -14.28
C SER A 221 -27.38 -4.22 -13.42
N GLN A 222 -26.21 -4.51 -14.02
CA GLN A 222 -25.01 -4.91 -13.28
C GLN A 222 -24.42 -3.74 -12.48
N ILE A 223 -24.46 -2.54 -13.06
CA ILE A 223 -24.05 -1.31 -12.36
C ILE A 223 -24.99 -1.04 -11.19
N ASP A 224 -26.30 -1.18 -11.37
CA ASP A 224 -27.31 -0.94 -10.33
C ASP A 224 -27.16 -1.95 -9.18
N LYS A 225 -26.93 -3.24 -9.47
CA LYS A 225 -26.59 -4.25 -8.44
C LYS A 225 -25.35 -3.84 -7.63
N SER A 226 -24.38 -3.22 -8.28
CA SER A 226 -23.17 -2.72 -7.60
C SER A 226 -23.46 -1.53 -6.69
N PHE A 227 -24.37 -0.63 -7.08
CA PHE A 227 -24.83 0.49 -6.25
C PHE A 227 -25.69 0.02 -5.06
N ALA A 228 -26.59 -0.95 -5.25
CA ALA A 228 -27.31 -1.58 -4.15
C ALA A 228 -26.36 -2.19 -3.10
N ALA A 229 -25.24 -2.79 -3.55
CA ALA A 229 -24.20 -3.26 -2.64
C ALA A 229 -23.43 -2.13 -1.94
N ASP A 230 -23.28 -0.96 -2.56
CA ASP A 230 -22.72 0.26 -1.93
C ASP A 230 -23.67 0.78 -0.83
N GLU A 231 -24.98 0.80 -1.09
CA GLU A 231 -26.01 1.18 -0.11
C GLU A 231 -26.09 0.20 1.06
N ALA A 232 -26.02 -1.11 0.79
CA ALA A 232 -25.96 -2.13 1.84
C ALA A 232 -24.73 -1.96 2.75
N ARG A 233 -23.60 -1.43 2.23
CA ARG A 233 -22.44 -1.06 3.05
C ARG A 233 -22.75 0.14 3.93
N PHE A 234 -23.36 1.18 3.36
CA PHE A 234 -23.76 2.39 4.07
C PHE A 234 -24.74 2.10 5.22
N ASN A 235 -25.70 1.21 4.99
CA ASN A 235 -26.72 0.82 5.98
C ASN A 235 -26.26 -0.25 6.98
N SER A 236 -24.99 -0.69 6.92
CA SER A 236 -24.49 -1.72 7.82
C SER A 236 -24.43 -1.24 9.27
N LYS A 237 -25.01 -2.04 10.19
CA LYS A 237 -25.01 -1.77 11.64
C LYS A 237 -23.75 -2.31 12.31
N PHE A 238 -23.38 -1.73 13.46
CA PHE A 238 -22.29 -2.27 14.27
C PHE A 238 -22.71 -3.56 14.97
N SER A 239 -21.97 -4.65 14.76
CA SER A 239 -22.20 -5.91 15.49
C SER A 239 -22.03 -5.72 17.01
N PRO A 240 -22.86 -6.34 17.86
CA PRO A 240 -22.73 -6.28 19.32
C PRO A 240 -21.35 -6.71 19.82
N GLN A 241 -20.75 -7.74 19.22
CA GLN A 241 -19.40 -8.22 19.55
C GLN A 241 -18.35 -7.14 19.28
N MET A 242 -18.44 -6.47 18.13
CA MET A 242 -17.55 -5.36 17.79
C MET A 242 -17.71 -4.19 18.76
N VAL A 243 -18.95 -3.87 19.17
CA VAL A 243 -19.21 -2.84 20.17
C VAL A 243 -18.56 -3.21 21.51
N ALA A 244 -18.67 -4.48 21.94
CA ALA A 244 -18.04 -4.98 23.15
C ALA A 244 -16.51 -4.86 23.09
N HIS A 245 -15.88 -5.26 21.98
CA HIS A 245 -14.43 -5.12 21.80
C HIS A 245 -13.96 -3.67 21.82
N VAL A 246 -14.70 -2.76 21.18
CA VAL A 246 -14.36 -1.33 21.18
C VAL A 246 -14.54 -0.72 22.57
N LYS A 247 -15.59 -1.10 23.31
CA LYS A 247 -15.78 -0.70 24.72
C LYS A 247 -14.64 -1.20 25.60
N ARG A 248 -14.24 -2.48 25.47
CA ARG A 248 -13.08 -3.05 26.19
C ARG A 248 -11.77 -2.34 25.85
N ALA A 249 -11.56 -1.98 24.58
CA ALA A 249 -10.39 -1.20 24.18
C ALA A 249 -10.40 0.21 24.79
N ARG A 250 -11.59 0.83 24.92
CA ARG A 250 -11.76 2.13 25.57
C ARG A 250 -11.45 2.05 27.07
N THR A 251 -11.98 1.06 27.79
CA THR A 251 -11.69 0.86 29.22
C THR A 251 -10.21 0.59 29.45
N TYR A 252 -9.59 -0.30 28.66
CA TYR A 252 -8.16 -0.57 28.72
C TYR A 252 -7.30 0.68 28.48
N ARG A 253 -7.71 1.53 27.52
CA ARG A 253 -7.03 2.81 27.27
C ARG A 253 -7.13 3.76 28.46
N ILE A 254 -8.28 3.84 29.10
CA ILE A 254 -8.49 4.65 30.31
C ILE A 254 -7.61 4.14 31.45
N LEU A 255 -7.64 2.82 31.72
CA LEU A 255 -6.82 2.18 32.75
C LEU A 255 -5.32 2.37 32.53
N ASN A 256 -4.84 2.27 31.29
CA ASN A 256 -3.45 2.54 30.99
C ASN A 256 -3.09 4.01 31.20
N LYS A 257 -4.01 4.93 30.91
CA LYS A 257 -3.79 6.37 31.12
C LYS A 257 -3.81 6.74 32.59
N THR A 258 -4.66 6.11 33.41
CA THR A 258 -4.65 6.30 34.86
C THR A 258 -3.37 5.75 35.48
N ARG A 259 -2.93 4.55 35.07
CA ARG A 259 -1.63 3.98 35.50
C ARG A 259 -0.44 4.87 35.10
N GLU A 260 -0.44 5.41 33.87
CA GLU A 260 0.59 6.34 33.42
C GLU A 260 0.64 7.60 34.30
N ARG A 261 -0.53 8.15 34.68
CA ARG A 261 -0.61 9.31 35.60
C ARG A 261 -0.17 8.98 37.03
N GLN A 262 -0.51 7.81 37.55
CA GLN A 262 -0.07 7.37 38.88
C GLN A 262 1.45 7.25 38.96
N ARG A 263 2.09 6.71 37.91
CA ARG A 263 3.56 6.67 37.80
C ARG A 263 4.19 8.05 37.74
N GLU A 264 3.60 8.97 36.98
CA GLU A 264 4.04 10.36 36.96
C GLU A 264 3.93 11.03 38.33
N ALA A 265 2.84 10.76 39.07
CA ALA A 265 2.64 11.28 40.43
C ALA A 265 3.66 10.68 41.41
N ALA A 266 4.06 9.42 41.21
CA ALA A 266 5.14 8.77 41.95
C ALA A 266 6.55 9.26 41.54
N GLY A 267 6.66 10.24 40.62
CA GLY A 267 7.92 10.83 40.19
C GLY A 267 8.57 10.17 38.96
N GLU A 268 7.94 9.16 38.35
CA GLU A 268 8.50 8.52 37.14
C GLU A 268 8.41 9.45 35.92
N ILE A 269 9.52 9.59 35.19
CA ILE A 269 9.59 10.43 33.98
C ILE A 269 9.05 9.67 32.75
N THR A 270 7.74 9.81 32.52
CA THR A 270 7.06 9.19 31.37
C THR A 270 7.24 10.00 30.06
N PRO A 271 6.94 9.41 28.89
CA PRO A 271 6.90 10.15 27.63
C PRO A 271 5.86 11.27 27.56
N ALA A 272 4.81 11.23 28.39
CA ALA A 272 3.82 12.30 28.49
C ALA A 272 4.37 13.47 29.32
N SER A 273 5.05 13.18 30.43
CA SER A 273 5.80 14.16 31.24
C SER A 273 6.83 14.91 30.38
N LEU A 274 7.69 14.19 29.63
CA LEU A 274 8.66 14.82 28.72
C LEU A 274 8.01 15.71 27.66
N ARG A 275 6.85 15.31 27.11
CA ARG A 275 6.10 16.11 26.13
C ARG A 275 5.51 17.38 26.74
N ARG A 276 5.06 17.33 27.99
CA ARG A 276 4.59 18.53 28.72
C ARG A 276 5.75 19.45 29.04
N GLY A 277 6.87 18.91 29.56
CA GLY A 277 8.07 19.71 29.87
C GLY A 277 8.59 20.51 28.67
N ARG A 278 8.50 19.96 27.45
CA ARG A 278 8.88 20.68 26.22
C ARG A 278 8.01 21.88 25.89
N LYS A 279 6.71 21.85 26.21
CA LYS A 279 5.77 22.93 25.90
C LYS A 279 6.00 24.17 26.75
N GLY A 280 6.72 24.05 27.86
CA GLY A 280 6.87 25.13 28.83
C GLY A 280 5.60 25.36 29.65
N VAL A 281 5.68 26.30 30.57
CA VAL A 281 4.54 26.73 31.39
C VAL A 281 3.67 27.68 30.55
N PRO A 282 2.33 27.66 30.68
CA PRO A 282 1.48 28.67 30.05
C PRO A 282 1.94 30.09 30.36
N ALA A 283 1.83 31.00 29.39
CA ALA A 283 2.37 32.36 29.48
C ALA A 283 1.84 33.15 30.69
N HIS A 284 0.55 33.00 31.04
CA HIS A 284 -0.04 33.67 32.20
C HIS A 284 0.58 33.21 33.52
N VAL A 285 0.90 31.92 33.66
CA VAL A 285 1.62 31.41 34.84
C VAL A 285 3.07 31.86 34.79
N TRP A 286 3.70 31.90 33.60
CA TRP A 286 5.09 32.32 33.43
C TRP A 286 5.36 33.75 33.93
N ILE A 287 4.40 34.67 33.71
CA ILE A 287 4.48 36.05 34.20
C ILE A 287 4.58 36.08 35.73
N ASN A 288 3.81 35.23 36.41
CA ASN A 288 3.73 35.20 37.87
C ASN A 288 4.90 34.45 38.54
N LEU A 289 5.76 33.78 37.78
CA LEU A 289 6.91 33.06 38.32
C LEU A 289 8.07 34.00 38.63
N SER A 290 8.78 33.72 39.72
CA SER A 290 10.04 34.40 40.05
C SER A 290 11.12 34.10 39.01
N GLU A 291 12.17 34.93 38.95
CA GLU A 291 13.28 34.69 38.02
C GLU A 291 13.98 33.35 38.27
N GLU A 292 14.08 32.93 39.52
CA GLU A 292 14.67 31.65 39.92
C GLU A 292 13.83 30.48 39.39
N GLU A 293 12.52 30.53 39.59
CA GLU A 293 11.60 29.50 39.10
C GLU A 293 11.64 29.41 37.56
N ARG A 294 11.71 30.56 36.88
CA ARG A 294 11.87 30.63 35.42
C ARG A 294 13.16 29.96 34.95
N LYS A 295 14.29 30.19 35.65
CA LYS A 295 15.58 29.53 35.36
C LYS A 295 15.45 28.01 35.55
N THR A 296 14.92 27.55 36.68
CA THR A 296 14.74 26.11 36.96
C THR A 296 13.87 25.42 35.91
N ILE A 297 12.78 26.07 35.47
CA ILE A 297 11.90 25.50 34.45
C ILE A 297 12.57 25.50 33.08
N SER A 298 13.33 26.54 32.73
CA SER A 298 14.11 26.60 31.49
C SER A 298 15.14 25.46 31.42
N GLU A 299 15.83 25.18 32.52
CA GLU A 299 16.77 24.05 32.63
C GLU A 299 16.06 22.70 32.49
N ARG A 300 14.93 22.49 33.17
CA ARG A 300 14.10 21.28 33.01
C ARG A 300 13.64 21.09 31.56
N ARG A 301 13.30 22.17 30.85
CA ARG A 301 12.92 22.12 29.43
C ARG A 301 14.10 21.72 28.55
N LYS A 302 15.28 22.31 28.76
CA LYS A 302 16.52 21.94 28.06
C LYS A 302 16.83 20.46 28.27
N TRP A 303 16.76 19.99 29.51
CA TRP A 303 16.95 18.57 29.86
C TRP A 303 15.93 17.66 29.16
N ALA A 304 14.64 18.03 29.16
CA ALA A 304 13.60 17.22 28.49
C ALA A 304 13.83 17.13 26.97
N ILE A 305 14.34 18.19 26.34
CA ILE A 305 14.71 18.18 24.92
C ILE A 305 15.90 17.25 24.69
N THR A 306 16.99 17.39 25.43
CA THR A 306 18.19 16.55 25.25
C THR A 306 17.88 15.06 25.48
N GLU A 307 17.13 14.73 26.53
CA GLU A 307 16.79 13.36 26.87
C GLU A 307 15.92 12.70 25.79
N THR A 308 15.01 13.46 25.20
CA THR A 308 14.23 12.95 24.07
C THR A 308 15.04 12.77 22.78
N HIS A 309 16.04 13.62 22.51
CA HIS A 309 16.97 13.39 21.41
C HIS A 309 17.82 12.15 21.66
N LYS A 310 18.32 11.95 22.89
CA LYS A 310 19.03 10.71 23.28
C LYS A 310 18.15 9.48 23.05
N ARG A 311 16.89 9.49 23.49
CA ARG A 311 15.94 8.39 23.27
C ARG A 311 15.59 8.20 21.80
N ALA A 312 15.51 9.28 21.01
CA ALA A 312 15.27 9.21 19.58
C ALA A 312 16.47 8.61 18.84
N ALA A 313 17.70 9.00 19.21
CA ALA A 313 18.95 8.46 18.68
C ALA A 313 19.12 6.97 19.04
N ALA A 314 18.82 6.59 20.28
CA ALA A 314 18.79 5.17 20.70
C ALA A 314 17.68 4.35 19.98
N GLN A 315 16.67 5.02 19.42
CA GLN A 315 15.60 4.41 18.62
C GLN A 315 15.81 4.59 17.10
N GLY A 316 16.86 5.28 16.64
CA GLY A 316 17.17 5.54 15.24
C GLY A 316 17.68 4.29 14.57
#